data_AF-A0A7C1KJN1-F1
#
_entry.id   AF-A0A7C1KJN1-F1
#
_cell.length_a   1.000
_cell.length_b   1.000
_cell.length_c   1.000
_cell.angle_alpha   90.00
_cell.angle_beta   90.00
_cell.angle_gamma   90.00
#
_symmetry.space_group_name_H-M   'P 1'
#
loop_
_entity.id
_entity.type
_entity.pdbx_description
1 polymer ?
#
loop_
_entity_poly.entity_id
_entity_poly.type
_entity_poly.pdbx_seq_one_letter_code
_entity_poly.pdbx_strand_id
1 'polypeptide(L)' 'MWFMEEVGELAAALRAGEDREHLRHEFADVLAWLATLANIAGVDLDEAVEQLYGSGCPKCRCCPCACVAAKP' A
#
# COMPACT_ATOMS: atom_id res chain seq x y z
N MET A 1 2.32 11.23 14.47
CA MET A 1 1.65 10.58 13.33
C MET A 1 2.76 9.91 12.55
N TRP A 2 2.84 8.57 12.62
CA TRP A 2 4.02 7.79 12.27
C TRP A 2 4.03 7.26 10.83
N PHE A 3 2.95 7.41 10.06
CA PHE A 3 2.84 6.83 8.72
C PHE A 3 4.01 7.17 7.77
N MET A 4 4.50 8.42 7.77
CA MET A 4 5.63 8.80 6.93
C MET A 4 6.97 8.17 7.37
N GLU A 5 7.09 7.80 8.65
CA GLU A 5 8.25 7.11 9.20
C GLU A 5 8.31 5.68 8.70
N GLU A 6 7.20 4.93 8.81
CA GLU A 6 7.07 3.55 8.30
C GLU A 6 7.32 3.47 6.78
N VAL A 7 6.85 4.46 6.01
CA VAL A 7 7.14 4.55 4.57
C VAL A 7 8.64 4.78 4.34
N GLY A 8 9.30 5.52 5.23
CA GLY A 8 10.75 5.74 5.22
C GLY A 8 11.55 4.47 5.52
N GLU A 9 11.13 3.71 6.53
CA GLU A 9 11.73 2.43 6.93
C GLU A 9 11.58 1.38 5.83
N LEU A 10 10.37 1.19 5.28
CA LEU A 10 10.13 0.33 4.13
C LEU A 10 11.01 0.72 2.93
N ALA A 11 11.10 2.02 2.62
CA ALA A 11 11.93 2.49 1.51
C ALA A 11 13.43 2.25 1.76
N ALA A 12 13.89 2.31 3.01
CA ALA A 12 15.26 1.99 3.38
C ALA A 12 15.53 0.49 3.22
N ALA A 13 14.66 -0.37 3.75
CA ALA A 13 14.77 -1.83 3.64
C ALA A 13 14.81 -2.31 2.18
N LEU A 14 13.98 -1.72 1.32
CA LEU A 14 13.97 -2.01 -0.13
C LEU A 14 15.28 -1.61 -0.83
N ARG A 15 15.88 -0.47 -0.44
CA ARG A 15 17.16 -0.03 -1.02
C ARG A 15 18.34 -0.83 -0.50
N ALA A 16 18.31 -1.24 0.75
CA ALA A 16 19.35 -2.03 1.39
C ALA A 16 19.36 -3.49 0.92
N GLY A 17 18.25 -3.96 0.32
CA GLY A 17 18.13 -5.36 -0.09
C GLY A 17 18.07 -6.30 1.10
N GLU A 18 17.37 -5.86 2.16
CA GLU A 18 17.18 -6.62 3.40
C GLU A 18 16.40 -7.92 3.17
N ASP A 19 16.43 -8.80 4.17
CA ASP A 19 15.83 -10.11 4.05
C ASP A 19 14.30 -10.07 3.94
N ARG A 20 13.74 -11.18 3.47
CA ARG A 20 12.31 -11.28 3.15
C ARG A 20 11.41 -11.18 4.39
N GLU A 21 11.89 -11.55 5.57
CA GLU A 21 11.13 -11.45 6.81
C GLU A 21 11.00 -9.99 7.24
N HIS A 22 12.12 -9.25 7.23
CA HIS A 22 12.11 -7.84 7.57
C HIS A 22 11.25 -7.04 6.57
N LEU A 23 11.41 -7.24 5.26
CA LEU A 23 10.54 -6.59 4.28
C LEU A 23 9.04 -6.83 4.52
N ARG A 24 8.65 -8.05 4.93
CA ARG A 24 7.24 -8.35 5.25
C ARG A 24 6.73 -7.54 6.44
N HIS A 25 7.58 -7.32 7.44
CA HIS A 25 7.27 -6.51 8.61
C HIS A 25 7.00 -5.05 8.20
N GLU A 26 7.94 -4.46 7.46
CA GLU A 26 7.82 -3.07 6.99
C GLU A 26 6.57 -2.84 6.12
N PHE A 27 6.23 -3.80 5.25
CA PHE A 27 4.97 -3.75 4.49
C PHE A 27 3.72 -3.80 5.39
N ALA A 28 3.77 -4.59 6.47
CA ALA A 28 2.66 -4.70 7.41
C ALA A 28 2.50 -3.41 8.24
N ASP A 29 3.59 -2.76 8.64
CA ASP A 29 3.54 -1.54 9.44
C ASP A 29 3.01 -0.34 8.63
N VAL A 30 3.44 -0.19 7.38
CA VAL A 30 2.85 0.80 6.46
C VAL A 30 1.34 0.59 6.31
N LEU A 31 0.89 -0.67 6.16
CA LEU A 31 -0.54 -0.98 6.08
C LEU A 31 -1.29 -0.65 7.38
N ALA A 32 -0.72 -1.01 8.54
CA ALA A 32 -1.33 -0.77 9.85
C ALA A 32 -1.54 0.73 10.10
N TRP A 33 -0.55 1.55 9.75
CA TRP A 33 -0.65 3.00 9.89
C TRP A 33 -1.57 3.65 8.86
N LEU A 34 -1.62 3.15 7.62
CA LEU A 34 -2.63 3.59 6.64
C LEU A 34 -4.06 3.32 7.15
N ALA A 35 -4.32 2.11 7.65
CA ALA A 35 -5.61 1.74 8.22
C ALA A 35 -5.95 2.61 9.45
N THR A 36 -4.97 2.90 10.30
CA THR A 36 -5.14 3.79 11.45
C THR A 36 -5.54 5.21 11.01
N LEU A 37 -4.91 5.74 9.95
CA LEU A 37 -5.27 7.05 9.39
C LEU A 37 -6.68 7.05 8.79
N ALA A 38 -7.06 5.99 8.06
CA ALA A 38 -8.42 5.85 7.52
C ALA A 38 -9.47 5.88 8.64
N ASN A 39 -9.23 5.12 9.72
CA ASN A 39 -10.10 5.10 10.90
C ASN A 39 -10.24 6.50 11.55
N ILE A 40 -9.13 7.22 11.72
CA ILE A 40 -9.13 8.58 12.28
C ILE A 40 -9.89 9.56 11.36
N ALA A 41 -9.76 9.40 10.05
CA ALA A 41 -10.43 10.24 9.05
C ALA A 41 -11.90 9.88 8.82
N GLY A 42 -12.40 8.78 9.40
CA GLY A 42 -13.75 8.28 9.16
C GLY A 42 -13.94 7.71 7.75
N VAL A 43 -12.88 7.17 7.16
CA VAL A 43 -12.88 6.52 5.84
C VAL A 43 -12.96 5.01 6.02
N ASP A 44 -13.98 4.38 5.44
CA ASP A 44 -14.02 2.93 5.28
C ASP A 44 -13.02 2.51 4.20
N LEU A 45 -11.89 1.94 4.62
CA LEU A 45 -10.80 1.59 3.72
C LEU A 45 -11.17 0.41 2.79
N ASP A 46 -11.97 -0.54 3.27
CA ASP A 46 -12.41 -1.69 2.48
C ASP A 46 -13.36 -1.23 1.37
N GLU A 47 -14.32 -0.37 1.70
CA GLU A 47 -15.22 0.23 0.71
C GLU A 47 -14.43 1.05 -0.34
N ALA A 48 -13.48 1.87 0.10
CA ALA A 48 -12.67 2.69 -0.80
C ALA A 48 -11.84 1.85 -1.78
N VAL A 49 -11.27 0.74 -1.30
CA VAL A 49 -10.50 -0.20 -2.14
C VAL A 49 -11.42 -0.94 -3.10
N GLU A 50 -12.57 -1.45 -2.65
CA GLU A 50 -13.52 -2.17 -3.50
C GLU A 50 -14.05 -1.28 -4.63
N GLN A 51 -14.41 -0.03 -4.33
CA GLN A 51 -14.89 0.91 -5.35
C GLN A 51 -13.86 1.20 -6.45
N LEU A 52 -12.58 1.29 -6.10
CA LEU A 52 -11.51 1.63 -7.05
C LEU A 52 -10.92 0.41 -7.77
N TYR A 53 -10.84 -0.73 -7.07
CA TYR A 53 -10.03 -1.87 -7.49
C TYR A 53 -10.78 -3.22 -7.49
N GLY A 54 -12.03 -3.28 -6.99
CA GLY A 54 -12.82 -4.52 -6.91
C GLY A 54 -13.13 -5.15 -8.27
N SER A 55 -13.15 -4.35 -9.35
CA SER A 55 -13.31 -4.81 -10.73
C SER A 55 -11.98 -4.96 -11.50
N GLY A 56 -10.85 -5.02 -10.79
CA GLY A 56 -9.50 -4.99 -11.34
C GLY A 56 -8.95 -3.56 -11.47
N CYS A 57 -7.83 -3.40 -12.17
CA CYS A 57 -7.20 -2.08 -12.33
C CYS A 57 -8.20 -1.06 -12.91
N PRO A 58 -8.39 0.13 -12.33
CA PRO A 58 -9.35 1.12 -12.83
C PRO A 58 -9.06 1.60 -14.26
N LYS A 59 -7.82 1.39 -14.74
CA LYS A 59 -7.39 1.76 -16.08
C LYS A 59 -7.55 0.64 -17.11
N CYS A 60 -7.10 -0.57 -16.82
CA CYS A 60 -7.12 -1.69 -17.78
C CYS A 60 -8.14 -2.79 -17.48
N ARG A 61 -8.81 -2.73 -16.32
CA ARG A 61 -9.80 -3.71 -15.82
C ARG A 61 -9.27 -5.15 -15.70
N CYS A 62 -7.95 -5.33 -15.68
CA CYS A 62 -7.32 -6.64 -15.51
C CYS A 62 -6.89 -6.85 -14.05
N CYS A 63 -6.89 -8.12 -13.62
CA CYS A 63 -6.28 -8.58 -12.37
C CYS A 63 -5.46 -9.85 -12.68
N PRO A 64 -4.11 -9.81 -12.65
CA PRO A 64 -3.25 -8.69 -12.29
C PRO A 64 -3.22 -7.56 -13.35
N CYS A 65 -2.84 -6.35 -12.92
CA CYS A 65 -2.75 -5.17 -13.79
C CYS A 65 -1.73 -5.38 -14.93
N ALA A 66 -2.10 -5.02 -16.17
CA ALA A 66 -1.26 -5.12 -17.36
C ALA A 66 -0.69 -3.76 -17.84
N CYS A 67 -0.80 -2.71 -17.03
CA CYS A 67 -0.31 -1.38 -17.41
C CYS A 67 1.23 -1.38 -17.48
N VAL A 68 1.79 -1.19 -18.69
CA VAL A 68 3.25 -1.15 -18.97
C VAL A 68 3.99 0.04 -18.33
N ALA A 69 3.24 1.03 -17.87
CA ALA A 69 3.70 2.03 -16.92
C ALA A 69 2.50 2.33 -16.03
N ALA A 70 2.62 2.06 -14.73
CA ALA A 70 1.93 2.91 -13.78
C ALA A 70 2.39 4.34 -14.13
N LYS A 71 1.47 5.17 -14.65
CA LYS A 71 1.77 6.61 -14.65
C LYS A 71 1.85 6.99 -13.16
N PRO A 72 2.81 7.87 -12.81
CA PRO A 72 3.24 8.10 -11.44
C PRO A 72 2.08 8.43 -10.51
#